data_AF-A0A6J4KUE8-F1
#
_entry.id   AF-A0A6J4KUE8-F1
#
_cell.length_a   1.000
_cell.length_b   1.000
_cell.length_c   1.000
_cell.angle_alpha   90.00
_cell.angle_beta   90.00
_cell.angle_gamma   90.00
#
_symmetry.space_group_name_H-M   'P 1'
#
loop_
_entity.id
_entity.type
_entity.pdbx_description
1 polymer ?
#
loop_
_entity_poly.entity_id
_entity_poly.type
_entity_poly.pdbx_seq_one_letter_code
_entity_poly.pdbx_strand_id
1 'polypeptide(L)'
;MTEGGYERGQQAVGGAANPDINEAGPKSTTDDIGAVPGTQGGGSAAATAERAGRGDRSEGRGGARGGRRRRRRAEEQMVPDATFTSYYGRPIVKAAPWEAAIPLYLFMGGVAGGSSLLAAGADLTDRPALRRGARIGATGAITISLAALVADLGRPERFLNMLRVFKPTSPMSVGTWILTAYGPGAVVAGAAEVAKLLRVRFGLLSTLLDWAARPAGLAAAAIAPGVASYTAVLLTNTSTPAWHDAHRELPFVFAGSAAAASGGLGMLLAPVAEAGPARLFAVAGAAAELAVEHRMERSMGLSAEVLHTGTPGRLMRASKTLTAAGALGALLVGRRSRVGAALSGLALLAGSACTRFGVFEAGPASVHDPKYTIVPQRERLNRRRAAEAAAGQRPTGEASPPAEET
;
A
#
# COMPACT_ATOMS: atom_id res chain seq x y z
N MET A 1 -52.67 -25.28 18.17
CA MET A 1 -52.31 -24.24 19.16
C MET A 1 -50.88 -24.56 19.59
N THR A 2 -49.85 -23.79 19.30
CA THR A 2 -49.74 -22.36 19.00
C THR A 2 -48.45 -22.14 18.21
N GLU A 3 -48.54 -21.33 17.16
CA GLU A 3 -47.40 -20.78 16.42
C GLU A 3 -46.61 -19.80 17.31
N GLY A 4 -45.28 -19.82 17.22
CA GLY A 4 -44.39 -18.88 17.90
C GLY A 4 -43.36 -18.36 16.91
N GLY A 5 -43.49 -17.07 16.56
CA GLY A 5 -42.87 -16.44 15.40
C GLY A 5 -41.38 -16.14 15.52
N TYR A 6 -40.74 -16.12 14.35
CA TYR A 6 -39.42 -15.53 14.14
C TYR A 6 -39.55 -14.00 14.05
N GLU A 7 -39.10 -13.29 15.07
CA GLU A 7 -38.93 -11.83 15.03
C GLU A 7 -37.76 -11.47 14.12
N ARG A 8 -38.07 -10.75 13.04
CA ARG A 8 -37.10 -10.20 12.09
C ARG A 8 -36.62 -8.86 12.64
N GLY A 9 -35.45 -8.84 13.27
CA GLY A 9 -34.81 -7.61 13.74
C GLY A 9 -34.59 -6.63 12.59
N GLN A 10 -35.31 -5.51 12.62
CA GLN A 10 -35.11 -4.37 11.73
C GLN A 10 -33.71 -3.78 11.99
N GLN A 11 -32.79 -3.97 11.04
CA GLN A 11 -31.57 -3.17 11.00
C GLN A 11 -31.95 -1.76 10.51
N ALA A 12 -31.82 -0.78 11.40
CA ALA A 12 -31.85 0.62 11.04
C ALA A 12 -30.71 0.91 10.07
N VAL A 13 -31.06 1.25 8.82
CA VAL A 13 -30.11 1.77 7.83
C VAL A 13 -29.72 3.18 8.27
N GLY A 14 -28.65 3.28 9.05
CA GLY A 14 -28.04 4.55 9.39
C GLY A 14 -27.45 5.17 8.13
N GLY A 15 -27.97 6.34 7.74
CA GLY A 15 -27.38 7.18 6.71
C GLY A 15 -26.02 7.69 7.18
N ALA A 16 -24.96 7.02 6.75
CA ALA A 16 -23.59 7.53 6.85
C ALA A 16 -23.27 8.22 5.53
N ALA A 17 -23.57 9.51 5.44
CA ALA A 17 -22.94 10.38 4.45
C ALA A 17 -21.42 10.35 4.71
N ASN A 18 -20.65 10.03 3.67
CA ASN A 18 -19.20 10.05 3.72
C ASN A 18 -18.75 11.52 3.84
N PRO A 19 -18.08 11.96 4.92
CA PRO A 19 -17.76 13.37 5.12
C PRO A 19 -16.64 13.89 4.20
N ASP A 20 -15.97 13.02 3.43
CA ASP A 20 -14.81 13.39 2.60
C ASP A 20 -15.13 13.67 1.12
N ILE A 21 -16.42 13.71 0.75
CA ILE A 21 -16.84 14.20 -0.57
C ILE A 21 -16.86 15.73 -0.54
N ASN A 22 -15.74 16.33 -0.94
CA ASN A 22 -15.72 17.73 -1.31
C ASN A 22 -16.55 17.87 -2.60
N GLU A 23 -17.79 18.37 -2.50
CA GLU A 23 -18.70 18.57 -3.65
C GLU A 23 -18.15 19.59 -4.67
N ALA A 24 -17.13 20.35 -4.28
CA ALA A 24 -16.34 21.18 -5.16
C ALA A 24 -15.03 20.45 -5.54
N GLY A 25 -15.05 19.74 -6.67
CA GLY A 25 -13.82 19.21 -7.27
C GLY A 25 -12.79 20.32 -7.59
N PRO A 26 -11.50 19.98 -7.76
CA PRO A 26 -10.48 20.98 -8.06
C PRO A 26 -10.75 21.63 -9.43
N LYS A 27 -10.75 22.97 -9.47
CA LYS A 27 -10.74 23.73 -10.72
C LYS A 27 -9.36 23.61 -11.37
N SER A 28 -9.18 22.66 -12.30
CA SER A 28 -8.01 22.65 -13.18
C SER A 28 -8.34 23.38 -14.48
N THR A 29 -7.65 24.49 -14.72
CA THR A 29 -7.64 25.21 -15.99
C THR A 29 -6.80 24.45 -17.01
N THR A 30 -7.38 23.45 -17.67
CA THR A 30 -6.88 22.89 -18.94
C THR A 30 -7.98 21.99 -19.52
N ASP A 31 -9.04 22.62 -20.02
CA ASP A 31 -9.87 22.03 -21.07
C ASP A 31 -9.11 22.20 -22.39
N ASP A 32 -8.24 21.25 -22.71
CA ASP A 32 -7.71 21.09 -24.07
C ASP A 32 -7.12 19.68 -24.24
N ILE A 33 -7.98 18.70 -24.51
CA ILE A 33 -7.58 17.49 -25.22
C ILE A 33 -8.18 17.58 -26.62
N GLY A 34 -7.41 18.21 -27.50
CA GLY A 34 -7.67 18.26 -28.93
C GLY A 34 -7.71 16.87 -29.56
N ALA A 35 -8.60 16.74 -30.55
CA ALA A 35 -8.92 15.55 -31.30
C ALA A 35 -7.69 14.89 -31.98
N VAL A 36 -7.65 13.56 -31.94
CA VAL A 36 -6.81 12.74 -32.83
C VAL A 36 -7.67 12.37 -34.07
N PRO A 37 -7.21 12.64 -35.31
CA PRO A 37 -8.00 12.38 -36.51
C PRO A 37 -7.96 10.90 -36.90
N GLY A 38 -9.12 10.35 -37.28
CA GLY A 38 -9.20 9.16 -38.12
C GLY A 38 -10.10 8.05 -37.59
N THR A 39 -11.41 8.21 -37.71
CA THR A 39 -12.36 7.13 -38.02
C THR A 39 -13.62 7.75 -38.62
N GLN A 40 -13.81 7.60 -39.93
CA GLN A 40 -15.11 7.80 -40.56
C GLN A 40 -15.98 6.56 -40.27
N GLY A 41 -17.24 6.78 -39.89
CA GLY A 41 -18.27 5.74 -39.86
C GLY A 41 -19.37 5.97 -38.82
N GLY A 42 -20.50 6.57 -39.26
CA GLY A 42 -21.85 6.51 -38.67
C GLY A 42 -21.99 6.92 -37.19
N GLY A 43 -22.58 8.06 -36.83
CA GLY A 43 -23.90 8.53 -37.23
C GLY A 43 -24.82 8.54 -36.00
N SER A 44 -24.90 9.70 -35.33
CA SER A 44 -26.02 10.23 -34.53
C SER A 44 -25.55 10.93 -33.26
N ALA A 45 -25.82 12.24 -33.23
CA ALA A 45 -26.12 13.11 -32.08
C ALA A 45 -25.41 14.46 -32.27
N ALA A 46 -25.93 15.23 -33.23
CA ALA A 46 -25.65 16.65 -33.34
C ALA A 46 -26.54 17.44 -32.37
N ALA A 47 -25.91 18.45 -31.76
CA ALA A 47 -26.47 19.74 -31.42
C ALA A 47 -27.59 19.83 -30.36
N THR A 48 -27.22 20.39 -29.21
CA THR A 48 -28.11 21.27 -28.46
C THR A 48 -27.42 22.61 -28.28
N ALA A 49 -27.79 23.56 -29.13
CA ALA A 49 -27.65 24.99 -28.88
C ALA A 49 -29.01 25.52 -28.40
N GLU A 50 -28.94 26.22 -27.27
CA GLU A 50 -29.80 27.30 -26.77
C GLU A 50 -31.07 27.69 -27.54
N ARG A 51 -32.17 27.81 -26.78
CA ARG A 51 -33.10 28.94 -26.99
C ARG A 51 -33.75 29.39 -25.68
N ALA A 52 -33.31 30.53 -25.20
CA ALA A 52 -34.06 31.39 -24.28
C ALA A 52 -35.19 32.12 -25.04
N GLY A 53 -36.31 32.33 -24.37
CA GLY A 53 -37.41 33.21 -24.78
C GLY A 53 -38.42 33.28 -23.63
N ARG A 54 -38.38 34.29 -22.76
CA ARG A 54 -38.95 35.64 -22.90
C ARG A 54 -40.48 35.59 -23.08
N GLY A 55 -41.20 36.06 -22.08
CA GLY A 55 -42.66 36.05 -22.04
C GLY A 55 -43.33 37.14 -22.89
N ASP A 56 -44.64 37.00 -23.06
CA ASP A 56 -45.61 38.10 -23.04
C ASP A 56 -47.03 37.55 -22.80
N ARG A 57 -47.91 38.43 -22.36
CA ARG A 57 -49.30 38.27 -21.92
C ARG A 57 -50.27 38.04 -23.08
N SER A 58 -51.39 37.35 -22.83
CA SER A 58 -52.73 37.83 -23.21
C SER A 58 -53.85 36.96 -22.64
N GLU A 59 -54.96 37.62 -22.35
CA GLU A 59 -56.18 37.18 -21.65
C GLU A 59 -57.05 36.16 -22.41
N GLY A 60 -57.92 35.46 -21.67
CA GLY A 60 -59.03 34.68 -22.23
C GLY A 60 -59.91 34.05 -21.15
N ARG A 61 -61.09 34.64 -20.92
CA ARG A 61 -62.16 34.22 -20.00
C ARG A 61 -62.67 32.79 -20.26
N GLY A 62 -63.13 32.14 -19.18
CA GLY A 62 -64.35 31.31 -19.22
C GLY A 62 -64.30 29.97 -18.46
N GLY A 63 -65.32 29.74 -17.64
CA GLY A 63 -65.84 28.38 -17.42
C GLY A 63 -65.63 27.77 -16.03
N ALA A 64 -66.70 27.77 -15.25
CA ALA A 64 -66.81 27.11 -13.95
C ALA A 64 -66.82 25.58 -14.03
N ARG A 65 -66.33 24.93 -12.96
CA ARG A 65 -66.97 23.85 -12.15
C ARG A 65 -65.99 22.75 -11.76
N GLY A 66 -65.99 22.45 -10.46
CA GLY A 66 -66.01 21.08 -9.95
C GLY A 66 -64.67 20.37 -9.79
N GLY A 67 -64.28 20.10 -8.55
CA GLY A 67 -63.25 19.10 -8.26
C GLY A 67 -62.63 19.26 -6.89
N ARG A 68 -63.26 18.67 -5.87
CA ARG A 68 -62.70 18.51 -4.52
C ARG A 68 -61.30 17.90 -4.61
N ARG A 69 -60.27 18.69 -4.32
CA ARG A 69 -58.88 18.24 -4.17
C ARG A 69 -58.78 17.32 -2.96
N ARG A 70 -58.80 16.00 -3.19
CA ARG A 70 -58.22 15.03 -2.25
C ARG A 70 -56.72 15.28 -2.22
N ARG A 71 -56.25 15.87 -1.12
CA ARG A 71 -54.83 16.08 -0.80
C ARG A 71 -54.20 14.70 -0.57
N ARG A 72 -53.74 14.02 -1.63
CA ARG A 72 -52.77 12.92 -1.48
C ARG A 72 -51.48 13.58 -1.02
N ARG A 73 -51.12 13.30 0.23
CA ARG A 73 -49.82 13.58 0.82
C ARG A 73 -48.81 12.79 -0.03
N ALA A 74 -48.24 13.45 -1.03
CA ALA A 74 -47.07 12.92 -1.72
C ALA A 74 -45.99 12.81 -0.64
N GLU A 75 -45.46 11.62 -0.44
CA GLU A 75 -44.30 11.40 0.40
C GLU A 75 -43.21 12.35 -0.11
N GLU A 76 -42.83 13.33 0.72
CA GLU A 76 -41.66 14.15 0.46
C GLU A 76 -40.49 13.20 0.33
N GLN A 77 -39.86 13.21 -0.84
CA GLN A 77 -38.66 12.44 -1.12
C GLN A 77 -37.58 12.99 -0.17
N MET A 78 -37.34 12.29 0.94
CA MET A 78 -36.38 12.66 2.00
C MET A 78 -34.92 12.58 1.54
N VAL A 79 -34.70 12.35 0.24
CA VAL A 79 -33.39 12.27 -0.39
C VAL A 79 -33.31 13.43 -1.38
N PRO A 80 -32.31 14.32 -1.26
CA PRO A 80 -32.08 15.38 -2.24
C PRO A 80 -32.02 14.81 -3.66
N ASP A 81 -32.55 15.54 -4.64
CA ASP A 81 -32.49 15.15 -6.05
C ASP A 81 -31.03 14.82 -6.42
N ALA A 82 -30.81 13.60 -6.89
CA ALA A 82 -29.49 13.12 -7.27
C ALA A 82 -28.90 14.06 -8.32
N THR A 83 -27.88 14.84 -7.94
CA THR A 83 -27.16 15.68 -8.89
C THR A 83 -26.25 14.75 -9.69
N PHE A 84 -26.66 14.43 -10.92
CA PHE A 84 -25.87 13.59 -11.82
C PHE A 84 -24.62 14.36 -12.29
N THR A 85 -23.56 14.31 -11.49
CA THR A 85 -22.20 14.60 -12.00
C THR A 85 -21.83 13.48 -12.95
N SER A 86 -21.27 13.81 -14.12
CA SER A 86 -20.90 12.80 -15.12
C SER A 86 -20.01 11.72 -14.49
N TYR A 87 -20.14 10.46 -14.93
CA TYR A 87 -19.29 9.34 -14.49
C TYR A 87 -17.79 9.62 -14.72
N TYR A 88 -17.46 10.50 -15.67
CA TYR A 88 -16.10 10.89 -16.00
C TYR A 88 -15.47 11.72 -14.88
N GLY A 89 -14.29 11.29 -14.43
CA GLY A 89 -13.52 11.96 -13.38
C GLY A 89 -13.67 11.35 -11.98
N ARG A 90 -14.58 10.38 -11.78
CA ARG A 90 -14.68 9.66 -10.49
C ARG A 90 -13.72 8.47 -10.42
N PRO A 91 -13.18 8.14 -9.24
CA PRO A 91 -12.37 6.93 -9.04
C PRO A 91 -13.12 5.66 -9.45
N ILE A 92 -12.48 4.81 -10.25
CA ILE A 92 -13.04 3.52 -10.67
C ILE A 92 -12.83 2.45 -9.60
N VAL A 93 -11.69 2.51 -8.91
CA VAL A 93 -11.32 1.59 -7.83
C VAL A 93 -11.54 2.29 -6.50
N LYS A 94 -11.97 1.55 -5.47
CA LYS A 94 -12.07 2.09 -4.11
C LYS A 94 -10.67 2.20 -3.50
N ALA A 95 -10.34 3.36 -2.92
CA ALA A 95 -9.10 3.53 -2.18
C ALA A 95 -9.03 2.56 -0.99
N ALA A 96 -7.82 2.05 -0.70
CA ALA A 96 -7.62 1.20 0.46
C ALA A 96 -7.89 2.00 1.74
N PRO A 97 -8.60 1.45 2.74
CA PRO A 97 -8.98 2.16 3.95
C PRO A 97 -7.84 2.21 4.99
N TRP A 98 -6.59 2.01 4.58
CA TRP A 98 -5.45 1.88 5.48
C TRP A 98 -5.00 3.23 6.01
N GLU A 99 -4.69 3.28 7.30
CA GLU A 99 -4.20 4.50 7.95
C GLU A 99 -2.68 4.58 7.96
N ALA A 100 -2.14 5.69 8.47
CA ALA A 100 -0.70 5.95 8.60
C ALA A 100 0.06 4.91 9.46
N ALA A 101 -0.66 4.07 10.22
CA ALA A 101 -0.08 2.95 10.95
C ALA A 101 0.50 1.87 10.02
N ILE A 102 -0.08 1.66 8.83
CA ILE A 102 0.40 0.65 7.88
C ILE A 102 1.81 0.92 7.38
N PRO A 103 2.17 2.09 6.82
CA PRO A 103 3.54 2.32 6.37
C PRO A 103 4.58 2.20 7.51
N LEU A 104 4.21 2.51 8.75
CA LEU A 104 5.04 2.23 9.92
C LEU A 104 5.24 0.72 10.13
N TYR A 105 4.18 -0.08 10.05
CA TYR A 105 4.26 -1.54 10.07
C TYR A 105 5.16 -2.07 8.95
N LEU A 106 5.01 -1.57 7.71
CA LEU A 106 5.86 -1.98 6.58
C LEU A 106 7.34 -1.73 6.88
N PHE A 107 7.67 -0.51 7.35
CA PHE A 107 9.03 -0.09 7.65
C PHE A 107 9.64 -0.88 8.79
N MET A 108 8.96 -0.95 9.94
CA MET A 108 9.48 -1.62 11.12
C MET A 108 9.59 -3.14 10.91
N GLY A 109 8.69 -3.75 10.14
CA GLY A 109 8.83 -5.15 9.71
C GLY A 109 10.09 -5.39 8.90
N GLY A 110 10.40 -4.49 7.96
CA GLY A 110 11.66 -4.53 7.19
C GLY A 110 12.90 -4.42 8.07
N VAL A 111 12.93 -3.42 8.98
CA VAL A 111 14.02 -3.24 9.95
C VAL A 111 14.18 -4.48 10.82
N ALA A 112 13.07 -5.09 11.25
CA ALA A 112 13.09 -6.31 12.06
C ALA A 112 13.76 -7.47 11.32
N GLY A 113 13.28 -7.79 10.11
CA GLY A 113 13.81 -8.88 9.30
C GLY A 113 15.30 -8.69 9.00
N GLY A 114 15.69 -7.53 8.47
CA GLY A 114 17.09 -7.24 8.17
C GLY A 114 17.99 -7.30 9.40
N SER A 115 17.53 -6.82 10.56
CA SER A 115 18.29 -6.86 11.81
C SER A 115 18.47 -8.28 12.33
N SER A 116 17.49 -9.17 12.16
CA SER A 116 17.63 -10.59 12.53
C SER A 116 18.67 -11.32 11.66
N LEU A 117 18.72 -11.03 10.35
CA LEU A 117 19.77 -11.56 9.46
C LEU A 117 21.15 -11.06 9.89
N LEU A 118 21.27 -9.76 10.16
CA LEU A 118 22.52 -9.16 10.61
C LEU A 118 22.97 -9.71 11.97
N ALA A 119 22.02 -9.93 12.89
CA ALA A 119 22.26 -10.54 14.19
C ALA A 119 22.78 -11.98 14.08
N ALA A 120 22.20 -12.79 13.19
CA ALA A 120 22.67 -14.15 12.94
C ALA A 120 24.10 -14.15 12.37
N GLY A 121 24.38 -13.31 11.37
CA GLY A 121 25.74 -13.15 10.84
C GLY A 121 26.74 -12.70 11.89
N ALA A 122 26.34 -11.77 12.78
CA ALA A 122 27.19 -11.31 13.88
C ALA A 122 27.44 -12.40 14.94
N ASP A 123 26.45 -13.26 15.22
CA ASP A 123 26.59 -14.40 16.16
C ASP A 123 27.48 -15.51 15.59
N LEU A 124 27.42 -15.75 14.28
CA LEU A 124 28.25 -16.75 13.60
C LEU A 124 29.70 -16.30 13.40
N THR A 125 29.97 -15.00 13.56
CA THR A 125 31.28 -14.42 13.30
C THR A 125 31.87 -13.69 14.51
N ASP A 126 31.39 -14.03 15.71
CA ASP A 126 31.87 -13.55 17.01
C ASP A 126 31.95 -12.01 17.13
N ARG A 127 30.86 -11.33 16.74
CA ARG A 127 30.68 -9.87 16.88
C ARG A 127 29.61 -9.57 17.93
N PRO A 128 29.94 -9.66 19.23
CA PRO A 128 28.94 -9.65 20.30
C PRO A 128 28.18 -8.32 20.43
N ALA A 129 28.82 -7.17 20.18
CA ALA A 129 28.17 -5.87 20.28
C ALA A 129 27.21 -5.63 19.10
N LEU A 130 27.62 -6.02 17.88
CA LEU A 130 26.74 -5.97 16.71
C LEU A 130 25.55 -6.93 16.86
N ARG A 131 25.80 -8.16 17.32
CA ARG A 131 24.76 -9.14 17.60
C ARG A 131 23.74 -8.61 18.60
N ARG A 132 24.20 -8.03 19.71
CA ARG A 132 23.34 -7.45 20.74
C ARG A 132 22.46 -6.34 20.17
N GLY A 133 23.07 -5.35 19.51
CA GLY A 133 22.34 -4.23 18.92
C GLY A 133 21.31 -4.68 17.89
N ALA A 134 21.68 -5.61 17.02
CA ALA A 134 20.82 -6.14 15.98
C ALA A 134 19.64 -6.98 16.55
N ARG A 135 19.87 -7.82 17.58
CA ARG A 135 18.78 -8.56 18.26
C ARG A 135 17.79 -7.62 18.94
N ILE A 136 18.29 -6.65 19.72
CA ILE A 136 17.43 -5.66 20.40
C ILE A 136 16.65 -4.83 19.37
N GLY A 137 17.33 -4.39 18.31
CA GLY A 137 16.72 -3.67 17.20
C GLY A 137 15.63 -4.49 16.51
N ALA A 138 15.89 -5.77 16.23
CA ALA A 138 14.91 -6.68 15.64
C ALA A 138 13.66 -6.86 16.51
N THR A 139 13.85 -7.07 17.82
CA THR A 139 12.76 -7.22 18.79
C THR A 139 11.94 -5.94 18.94
N GLY A 140 12.60 -4.78 19.06
CA GLY A 140 11.91 -3.50 19.13
C GLY A 140 11.11 -3.22 17.86
N ALA A 141 11.73 -3.48 16.71
CA ALA A 141 11.10 -3.25 15.42
C ALA A 141 9.90 -4.17 15.15
N ILE A 142 10.00 -5.47 15.46
CA ILE A 142 8.86 -6.36 15.28
C ILE A 142 7.71 -6.05 16.23
N THR A 143 8.02 -5.61 17.45
CA THR A 143 7.00 -5.20 18.43
C THR A 143 6.24 -3.97 17.93
N ILE A 144 6.94 -2.94 17.48
CA ILE A 144 6.32 -1.73 16.92
C ILE A 144 5.53 -2.08 15.65
N SER A 145 6.09 -2.93 14.79
CA SER A 145 5.44 -3.42 13.58
C SER A 145 4.11 -4.11 13.89
N LEU A 146 4.10 -5.02 14.86
CA LEU A 146 2.89 -5.74 15.24
C LEU A 146 1.87 -4.82 15.93
N ALA A 147 2.33 -3.89 16.78
CA ALA A 147 1.45 -2.91 17.41
C ALA A 147 0.77 -2.01 16.38
N ALA A 148 1.50 -1.52 15.39
CA ALA A 148 0.95 -0.72 14.29
C ALA A 148 -0.04 -1.52 13.44
N LEU A 149 0.26 -2.79 13.14
CA LEU A 149 -0.66 -3.69 12.44
C LEU A 149 -1.95 -3.93 13.24
N VAL A 150 -1.84 -4.15 14.54
CA VAL A 150 -3.01 -4.41 15.40
C VAL A 150 -3.84 -3.14 15.63
N ALA A 151 -3.22 -1.97 15.66
CA ALA A 151 -3.95 -0.70 15.74
C ALA A 151 -4.81 -0.44 14.49
N ASP A 152 -4.33 -0.85 13.31
CA ASP A 152 -5.11 -0.76 12.05
C ASP A 152 -6.21 -1.83 11.96
N LEU A 153 -6.14 -2.92 12.75
CA LEU A 153 -7.24 -3.87 12.90
C LEU A 153 -8.38 -3.20 13.65
N GLY A 154 -9.39 -2.67 12.94
CA GLY A 154 -10.57 -2.04 13.55
C GLY A 154 -11.35 -2.89 14.59
N ARG A 155 -11.02 -4.20 14.76
CA ARG A 155 -11.42 -5.04 15.89
C ARG A 155 -10.24 -5.91 16.38
N PRO A 156 -9.35 -5.38 17.25
CA PRO A 156 -8.12 -6.05 17.63
C PRO A 156 -8.35 -7.36 18.42
N GLU A 157 -9.49 -7.50 19.10
CA GLU A 157 -9.83 -8.70 19.88
C GLU A 157 -9.98 -9.95 18.99
N ARG A 158 -10.15 -9.74 17.68
CA ARG A 158 -10.33 -10.80 16.68
C ARG A 158 -9.04 -11.23 16.00
N PHE A 159 -7.88 -10.69 16.38
CA PHE A 159 -6.59 -11.03 15.77
C PHE A 159 -6.34 -12.55 15.71
N LEU A 160 -6.64 -13.28 16.79
CA LEU A 160 -6.46 -14.74 16.85
C LEU A 160 -7.26 -15.51 15.79
N ASN A 161 -8.32 -14.92 15.21
CA ASN A 161 -9.06 -15.53 14.11
C ASN A 161 -8.21 -15.65 12.84
N MET A 162 -7.20 -14.79 12.65
CA MET A 162 -6.27 -14.85 11.53
C MET A 162 -5.34 -16.07 11.59
N LEU A 163 -5.13 -16.63 12.79
CA LEU A 163 -4.26 -17.78 13.04
C LEU A 163 -4.97 -19.13 12.86
N ARG A 164 -6.27 -19.14 12.54
CA ARG A 164 -7.04 -20.38 12.43
C ARG A 164 -6.89 -21.09 11.09
N VAL A 165 -6.66 -20.34 10.02
CA VAL A 165 -6.63 -20.88 8.65
C VAL A 165 -5.38 -20.41 7.93
N PHE A 166 -4.71 -21.35 7.27
CA PHE A 166 -3.64 -21.05 6.32
C PHE A 166 -4.23 -21.01 4.90
N LYS A 167 -4.21 -19.83 4.27
CA LYS A 167 -4.66 -19.61 2.88
C LYS A 167 -3.47 -19.15 2.02
N PRO A 168 -2.79 -20.08 1.30
CA PRO A 168 -1.61 -19.75 0.49
C PRO A 168 -1.86 -18.68 -0.58
N THR A 169 -3.09 -18.58 -1.08
CA THR A 169 -3.50 -17.60 -2.11
C THR A 169 -3.73 -16.19 -1.56
N SER A 170 -3.68 -16.00 -0.24
CA SER A 170 -3.88 -14.71 0.42
C SER A 170 -2.56 -14.22 1.04
N PRO A 171 -1.94 -13.15 0.50
CA PRO A 171 -0.75 -12.56 1.11
C PRO A 171 -0.93 -12.13 2.56
N MET A 172 -2.15 -11.73 2.95
CA MET A 172 -2.48 -11.39 4.33
C MET A 172 -2.38 -12.60 5.26
N SER A 173 -2.91 -13.76 4.85
CA SER A 173 -2.80 -15.01 5.61
C SER A 173 -1.35 -15.48 5.69
N VAL A 174 -0.65 -15.55 4.56
CA VAL A 174 0.77 -15.92 4.51
C VAL A 174 1.61 -15.00 5.40
N GLY A 175 1.35 -13.70 5.36
CA GLY A 175 2.01 -12.70 6.20
C GLY A 175 1.81 -12.94 7.69
N THR A 176 0.58 -13.25 8.13
CA THR A 176 0.32 -13.61 9.53
C THR A 176 1.16 -14.81 9.96
N TRP A 177 1.22 -15.87 9.15
CA TRP A 177 2.00 -17.06 9.48
C TRP A 177 3.51 -16.81 9.47
N ILE A 178 4.01 -15.96 8.56
CA ILE A 178 5.41 -15.49 8.57
C ILE A 178 5.71 -14.76 9.89
N LEU A 179 4.87 -13.82 10.31
CA LEU A 179 5.05 -13.08 11.56
C LEU A 179 4.97 -13.99 12.79
N THR A 180 4.04 -14.94 12.81
CA THR A 180 3.91 -15.90 13.91
C THR A 180 5.12 -16.83 14.02
N ALA A 181 5.69 -17.26 12.90
CA ALA A 181 6.88 -18.09 12.90
C ALA A 181 8.15 -17.28 13.28
N TYR A 182 8.22 -16.01 12.87
CA TYR A 182 9.37 -15.13 13.10
C TYR A 182 9.42 -14.53 14.52
N GLY A 183 8.29 -13.96 14.96
CA GLY A 183 8.19 -13.09 16.13
C GLY A 183 8.74 -13.71 17.43
N PRO A 184 8.30 -14.92 17.82
CA PRO A 184 8.79 -15.56 19.04
C PRO A 184 10.31 -15.73 19.07
N GLY A 185 10.91 -16.16 17.95
CA GLY A 185 12.35 -16.35 17.85
C GLY A 185 13.13 -15.04 18.03
N ALA A 186 12.65 -13.96 17.37
CA ALA A 186 13.23 -12.63 17.51
C ALA A 186 13.10 -12.09 18.94
N VAL A 187 11.94 -12.27 19.59
CA VAL A 187 11.69 -11.82 20.97
C VAL A 187 12.57 -12.57 21.97
N VAL A 188 12.68 -13.90 21.86
CA VAL A 188 13.55 -14.71 22.74
C VAL A 188 15.01 -14.27 22.63
N ALA A 189 15.50 -14.10 21.40
CA ALA A 189 16.86 -13.68 21.15
C ALA A 189 17.17 -12.27 21.72
N GLY A 190 16.26 -11.30 21.53
CA GLY A 190 16.44 -9.96 22.09
C GLY A 190 16.24 -9.89 23.60
N ALA A 191 15.28 -10.64 24.16
CA ALA A 191 15.06 -10.70 25.60
C ALA A 191 16.30 -11.19 26.35
N ALA A 192 17.02 -12.18 25.80
CA ALA A 192 18.28 -12.65 26.35
C ALA A 192 19.35 -11.55 26.40
N GLU A 193 19.42 -10.71 25.36
CA GLU A 193 20.36 -9.58 25.31
C GLU A 193 19.97 -8.45 26.29
N VAL A 194 18.67 -8.15 26.41
CA VAL A 194 18.14 -7.16 27.36
C VAL A 194 18.37 -7.61 28.80
N ALA A 195 18.10 -8.88 29.12
CA ALA A 195 18.32 -9.43 30.46
C ALA A 195 19.80 -9.30 30.89
N LYS A 196 20.74 -9.56 29.97
CA LYS A 196 22.18 -9.36 30.20
C LYS A 196 22.54 -7.89 30.43
N LEU A 197 21.92 -6.98 29.69
CA LEU A 197 22.17 -5.54 29.81
C LEU A 197 21.66 -4.98 31.15
N LEU A 198 20.47 -5.42 31.57
CA LEU A 198 19.85 -5.02 32.83
C LEU A 198 20.40 -5.80 34.05
N ARG A 199 21.30 -6.77 33.83
CA ARG A 199 21.87 -7.66 34.86
C ARG A 199 20.80 -8.40 35.68
N VAL A 200 19.67 -8.70 35.05
CA VAL A 200 18.54 -9.41 35.69
C VAL A 200 18.76 -10.91 35.55
N ARG A 201 18.65 -11.66 36.66
CA ARG A 201 18.75 -13.12 36.70
C ARG A 201 17.57 -13.73 37.43
N PHE A 202 16.98 -14.77 36.85
CA PHE A 202 15.82 -15.49 37.39
C PHE A 202 16.12 -16.98 37.56
N GLY A 203 17.33 -17.31 38.03
CA GLY A 203 17.76 -18.71 38.25
C GLY A 203 17.69 -19.55 36.97
N LEU A 204 16.93 -20.65 37.01
CA LEU A 204 16.76 -21.58 35.90
C LEU A 204 16.23 -20.91 34.62
N LEU A 205 15.34 -19.91 34.75
CA LEU A 205 14.73 -19.24 33.60
C LEU A 205 15.77 -18.46 32.78
N SER A 206 16.74 -17.80 33.44
CA SER A 206 17.83 -17.14 32.74
C SER A 206 18.71 -18.12 31.96
N THR A 207 18.96 -19.31 32.53
CA THR A 207 19.74 -20.36 31.86
C THR A 207 19.02 -20.90 30.63
N LEU A 208 17.72 -21.16 30.74
CA LEU A 208 16.89 -21.63 29.62
C LEU A 208 16.81 -20.56 28.52
N LEU A 209 16.63 -19.29 28.89
CA LEU A 209 16.60 -18.18 27.94
C LEU A 209 17.93 -18.05 27.18
N ASP A 210 19.06 -18.14 27.89
CA ASP A 210 20.39 -18.08 27.29
C ASP A 210 20.66 -19.24 26.34
N TRP A 211 20.25 -20.45 26.72
CA TRP A 211 20.35 -21.64 25.87
C TRP A 211 19.48 -21.52 24.61
N ALA A 212 18.25 -21.01 24.75
CA ALA A 212 17.31 -20.86 23.65
C ALA A 212 17.65 -19.68 22.70
N ALA A 213 18.36 -18.66 23.18
CA ALA A 213 18.58 -17.41 22.44
C ALA A 213 19.23 -17.59 21.08
N ARG A 214 20.28 -18.42 20.99
CA ARG A 214 21.00 -18.68 19.73
C ARG A 214 20.15 -19.44 18.72
N PRO A 215 19.59 -20.63 19.02
CA PRO A 215 18.75 -21.34 18.07
C PRO A 215 17.50 -20.55 17.68
N ALA A 216 16.85 -19.86 18.63
CA ALA A 216 15.70 -19.01 18.35
C ALA A 216 16.04 -17.84 17.41
N GLY A 217 17.18 -17.19 17.63
CA GLY A 217 17.65 -16.11 16.76
C GLY A 217 18.01 -16.58 15.35
N LEU A 218 18.62 -17.75 15.21
CA LEU A 218 18.93 -18.35 13.90
C LEU A 218 17.66 -18.78 13.16
N ALA A 219 16.68 -19.36 13.87
CA ALA A 219 15.38 -19.70 13.29
C ALA A 219 14.64 -18.43 12.81
N ALA A 220 14.64 -17.36 13.59
CA ALA A 220 14.07 -16.07 13.18
C ALA A 220 14.79 -15.51 11.94
N ALA A 221 16.12 -15.60 11.90
CA ALA A 221 16.91 -15.17 10.74
C ALA A 221 16.58 -15.97 9.46
N ALA A 222 16.24 -17.26 9.56
CA ALA A 222 15.81 -18.06 8.41
C ALA A 222 14.48 -17.57 7.81
N ILE A 223 13.58 -17.05 8.66
CA ILE A 223 12.24 -16.56 8.25
C ILE A 223 12.29 -15.06 7.86
N ALA A 224 13.29 -14.33 8.33
CA ALA A 224 13.45 -12.90 8.16
C ALA A 224 13.38 -12.37 6.71
N PRO A 225 13.92 -13.06 5.67
CA PRO A 225 13.72 -12.64 4.28
C PRO A 225 12.24 -12.54 3.92
N GLY A 226 11.42 -13.49 4.40
CA GLY A 226 9.97 -13.46 4.25
C GLY A 226 9.39 -12.19 4.85
N VAL A 227 9.73 -11.85 6.10
CA VAL A 227 9.27 -10.64 6.80
C VAL A 227 9.64 -9.36 6.04
N ALA A 228 10.85 -9.31 5.48
CA ALA A 228 11.36 -8.13 4.78
C ALA A 228 10.63 -7.83 3.45
N SER A 229 10.14 -8.87 2.76
CA SER A 229 9.59 -8.75 1.40
C SER A 229 8.07 -8.99 1.28
N TYR A 230 7.44 -9.79 2.15
CA TYR A 230 6.04 -10.19 1.95
C TYR A 230 5.07 -9.00 1.98
N THR A 231 5.43 -7.94 2.70
CA THR A 231 4.57 -6.76 2.81
C THR A 231 4.48 -5.98 1.51
N ALA A 232 5.50 -6.06 0.65
CA ALA A 232 5.40 -5.57 -0.73
C ALA A 232 4.41 -6.40 -1.55
N VAL A 233 4.47 -7.73 -1.43
CA VAL A 233 3.54 -8.64 -2.14
C VAL A 233 2.10 -8.39 -1.68
N LEU A 234 1.88 -8.17 -0.39
CA LEU A 234 0.60 -7.76 0.17
C LEU A 234 0.11 -6.45 -0.46
N LEU A 235 1.00 -5.46 -0.57
CA LEU A 235 0.69 -4.16 -1.15
C LEU A 235 0.37 -4.24 -2.64
N THR A 236 1.09 -5.06 -3.40
CA THR A 236 0.97 -5.11 -4.88
C THR A 236 -0.08 -6.09 -5.38
N ASN A 237 -0.55 -7.01 -4.53
CA ASN A 237 -1.62 -7.96 -4.87
C ASN A 237 -3.01 -7.33 -4.68
N THR A 238 -3.25 -6.21 -5.38
CA THR A 238 -4.53 -5.48 -5.40
C THR A 238 -4.77 -4.88 -6.79
N SER A 239 -5.90 -4.20 -6.96
CA SER A 239 -6.26 -3.43 -8.16
C SER A 239 -5.85 -1.95 -8.09
N THR A 240 -5.22 -1.49 -7.01
CA THR A 240 -4.67 -0.12 -6.91
C THR A 240 -3.56 0.08 -7.95
N PRO A 241 -3.70 1.02 -8.91
CA PRO A 241 -2.84 1.09 -10.10
C PRO A 241 -1.34 1.17 -9.79
N ALA A 242 -0.88 2.14 -9.00
CA ALA A 242 0.54 2.31 -8.72
C ALA A 242 1.16 1.13 -7.97
N TRP A 243 0.42 0.49 -7.07
CA TRP A 243 0.91 -0.70 -6.37
C TRP A 243 0.93 -1.93 -7.26
N HIS A 244 -0.13 -2.14 -8.05
CA HIS A 244 -0.21 -3.27 -8.96
C HIS A 244 0.87 -3.19 -10.03
N ASP A 245 1.09 -2.02 -10.62
CA ASP A 245 2.08 -1.85 -11.69
C ASP A 245 3.52 -2.09 -11.20
N ALA A 246 3.77 -1.95 -9.88
CA ALA A 246 5.06 -2.20 -9.24
C ALA A 246 5.28 -3.67 -8.80
N HIS A 247 4.33 -4.59 -9.01
CA HIS A 247 4.32 -5.93 -8.38
C HIS A 247 5.58 -6.79 -8.61
N ARG A 248 6.28 -6.60 -9.73
CA ARG A 248 7.46 -7.41 -10.06
C ARG A 248 8.70 -6.96 -9.32
N GLU A 249 8.87 -5.66 -9.16
CA GLU A 249 10.09 -5.06 -8.61
C GLU A 249 9.96 -4.70 -7.13
N LEU A 250 8.77 -4.32 -6.64
CA LEU A 250 8.59 -3.78 -5.30
C LEU A 250 9.09 -4.71 -4.15
N PRO A 251 8.90 -6.05 -4.20
CA PRO A 251 9.44 -6.93 -3.17
C PRO A 251 10.96 -6.85 -3.03
N PHE A 252 11.67 -6.62 -4.14
CA PHE A 252 13.12 -6.45 -4.15
C PHE A 252 13.53 -5.06 -3.67
N VAL A 253 12.77 -4.01 -4.00
CA VAL A 253 12.97 -2.66 -3.43
C VAL A 253 12.84 -2.72 -1.90
N PHE A 254 11.78 -3.36 -1.39
CA PHE A 254 11.55 -3.49 0.05
C PHE A 254 12.62 -4.33 0.74
N ALA A 255 13.10 -5.40 0.11
CA ALA A 255 14.20 -6.20 0.64
C ALA A 255 15.53 -5.42 0.69
N GLY A 256 15.85 -4.66 -0.38
CA GLY A 256 17.01 -3.77 -0.44
C GLY A 256 16.95 -2.67 0.63
N SER A 257 15.80 -2.01 0.74
CA SER A 257 15.58 -0.95 1.75
C SER A 257 15.68 -1.49 3.18
N ALA A 258 15.17 -2.71 3.42
CA ALA A 258 15.28 -3.38 4.71
C ALA A 258 16.74 -3.70 5.08
N ALA A 259 17.54 -4.16 4.11
CA ALA A 259 18.98 -4.37 4.29
C ALA A 259 19.72 -3.05 4.56
N ALA A 260 19.40 -2.00 3.80
CA ALA A 260 19.92 -0.64 3.98
C ALA A 260 19.66 -0.12 5.40
N ALA A 261 18.40 -0.16 5.83
CA ALA A 261 17.93 0.34 7.13
C ALA A 261 18.50 -0.46 8.31
N SER A 262 18.49 -1.79 8.23
CA SER A 262 19.02 -2.65 9.30
C SER A 262 20.55 -2.60 9.39
N GLY A 263 21.26 -2.50 8.27
CA GLY A 263 22.69 -2.17 8.27
C GLY A 263 22.96 -0.80 8.89
N GLY A 264 22.10 0.20 8.60
CA GLY A 264 22.11 1.52 9.23
C GLY A 264 21.92 1.46 10.75
N LEU A 265 20.93 0.71 11.22
CA LEU A 265 20.71 0.47 12.65
C LEU A 265 21.89 -0.26 13.30
N GLY A 266 22.47 -1.26 12.62
CA GLY A 266 23.68 -1.95 13.06
C GLY A 266 24.87 -1.00 13.22
N MET A 267 25.08 -0.07 12.28
CA MET A 267 26.08 1.00 12.43
C MET A 267 25.76 1.95 13.58
N LEU A 268 24.48 2.21 13.86
CA LEU A 268 24.06 3.09 14.95
C LEU A 268 24.25 2.43 16.32
N LEU A 269 24.17 1.11 16.44
CA LEU A 269 24.21 0.41 17.73
C LEU A 269 25.55 -0.28 18.02
N ALA A 270 26.32 -0.65 17.00
CA ALA A 270 27.59 -1.35 17.17
C ALA A 270 28.80 -0.39 17.19
N PRO A 271 29.89 -0.75 17.88
CA PRO A 271 31.17 -0.07 17.73
C PRO A 271 31.70 -0.23 16.31
N VAL A 272 32.44 0.78 15.83
CA VAL A 272 32.95 0.85 14.45
C VAL A 272 33.80 -0.36 14.07
N ALA A 273 34.50 -0.95 15.05
CA ALA A 273 35.31 -2.16 14.91
C ALA A 273 34.48 -3.40 14.51
N GLU A 274 33.26 -3.53 15.03
CA GLU A 274 32.37 -4.65 14.70
C GLU A 274 31.41 -4.34 13.55
N ALA A 275 31.17 -3.05 13.23
CA ALA A 275 30.17 -2.61 12.25
C ALA A 275 30.53 -2.89 10.77
N GLY A 276 31.58 -3.65 10.48
CA GLY A 276 31.98 -4.02 9.10
C GLY A 276 30.87 -4.70 8.29
N PRO A 277 30.28 -5.81 8.78
CA PRO A 277 29.16 -6.46 8.11
C PRO A 277 27.93 -5.56 7.99
N ALA A 278 27.65 -4.73 9.00
CA ALA A 278 26.54 -3.78 8.97
C ALA A 278 26.70 -2.74 7.86
N ARG A 279 27.91 -2.19 7.67
CA ARG A 279 28.23 -1.28 6.56
C ARG A 279 28.05 -1.94 5.20
N LEU A 280 28.57 -3.14 5.02
CA LEU A 280 28.45 -3.86 3.76
C LEU A 280 26.97 -4.15 3.44
N PHE A 281 26.22 -4.63 4.42
CA PHE A 281 24.80 -4.92 4.26
C PHE A 281 23.99 -3.66 3.94
N ALA A 282 24.31 -2.55 4.62
CA ALA A 282 23.73 -1.24 4.36
C ALA A 282 23.96 -0.77 2.91
N VAL A 283 25.21 -0.80 2.45
CA VAL A 283 25.60 -0.31 1.12
C VAL A 283 25.07 -1.22 0.02
N ALA A 284 25.16 -2.54 0.19
CA ALA A 284 24.60 -3.48 -0.78
C ALA A 284 23.08 -3.36 -0.87
N GLY A 285 22.40 -3.21 0.26
CA GLY A 285 20.96 -2.95 0.33
C GLY A 285 20.57 -1.66 -0.38
N ALA A 286 21.29 -0.56 -0.11
CA ALA A 286 21.05 0.74 -0.75
C ALA A 286 21.28 0.70 -2.26
N ALA A 287 22.33 0.01 -2.72
CA ALA A 287 22.59 -0.16 -4.15
C ALA A 287 21.48 -1.00 -4.83
N ALA A 288 21.04 -2.08 -4.19
CA ALA A 288 19.95 -2.91 -4.69
C ALA A 288 18.62 -2.14 -4.71
N GLU A 289 18.28 -1.41 -3.64
CA GLU A 289 17.09 -0.57 -3.55
C GLU A 289 17.06 0.44 -4.71
N LEU A 290 18.09 1.26 -4.86
CA LEU A 290 18.13 2.31 -5.89
C LEU A 290 18.11 1.73 -7.32
N ALA A 291 18.83 0.63 -7.56
CA ALA A 291 18.88 0.01 -8.89
C ALA A 291 17.53 -0.63 -9.29
N VAL A 292 16.88 -1.32 -8.34
CA VAL A 292 15.59 -1.96 -8.57
C VAL A 292 14.47 -0.92 -8.62
N GLU A 293 14.50 0.10 -7.77
CA GLU A 293 13.54 1.21 -7.80
C GLU A 293 13.59 1.93 -9.14
N HIS A 294 14.78 2.17 -9.69
CA HIS A 294 14.93 2.74 -11.02
C HIS A 294 14.36 1.83 -12.13
N ARG A 295 14.51 0.51 -11.99
CA ARG A 295 13.88 -0.45 -12.90
C ARG A 295 12.35 -0.45 -12.76
N MET A 296 11.84 -0.36 -11.53
CA MET A 296 10.43 -0.30 -11.19
C MET A 296 9.75 0.91 -11.82
N GLU A 297 10.33 2.10 -11.66
CA GLU A 297 9.77 3.33 -12.25
C GLU A 297 9.67 3.23 -13.79
N ARG A 298 10.63 2.56 -14.43
CA ARG A 298 10.58 2.32 -15.88
C ARG A 298 9.57 1.25 -16.29
N SER A 299 9.27 0.27 -15.45
CA SER A 299 8.33 -0.82 -15.76
C SER A 299 6.87 -0.44 -15.52
N MET A 300 6.61 0.52 -14.62
CA MET A 300 5.26 0.92 -14.19
C MET A 300 4.43 1.68 -15.24
N GLY A 301 5.05 2.19 -16.31
CA GLY A 301 4.35 2.97 -17.32
C GLY A 301 3.75 4.26 -16.74
N LEU A 302 2.48 4.54 -17.05
CA LEU A 302 1.81 5.79 -16.67
C LEU A 302 1.76 6.02 -15.15
N SER A 303 1.57 4.95 -14.36
CA SER A 303 1.42 5.06 -12.91
C SER A 303 2.71 5.50 -12.19
N ALA A 304 3.87 5.45 -12.87
CA ALA A 304 5.13 5.97 -12.34
C ALA A 304 5.08 7.48 -12.05
N GLU A 305 4.23 8.24 -12.75
CA GLU A 305 4.03 9.69 -12.54
C GLU A 305 3.69 10.02 -11.08
N VAL A 306 2.94 9.13 -10.41
CA VAL A 306 2.52 9.30 -9.01
C VAL A 306 3.72 9.27 -8.07
N LEU A 307 4.78 8.52 -8.37
CA LEU A 307 6.01 8.47 -7.59
C LEU A 307 6.89 9.74 -7.74
N HIS A 308 6.49 10.67 -8.61
CA HIS A 308 7.23 11.91 -8.88
C HIS A 308 6.46 13.18 -8.53
N THR A 309 5.17 13.07 -8.22
CA THR A 309 4.27 14.20 -7.98
C THR A 309 3.74 14.22 -6.54
N GLY A 310 3.34 15.41 -6.07
CA GLY A 310 2.73 15.59 -4.76
C GLY A 310 3.58 15.09 -3.57
N THR A 311 2.89 14.63 -2.53
CA THR A 311 3.50 14.04 -1.32
C THR A 311 4.32 12.78 -1.61
N PRO A 312 3.83 11.80 -2.40
CA PRO A 312 4.62 10.61 -2.73
C PRO A 312 5.95 10.99 -3.41
N GLY A 313 5.93 11.91 -4.37
CA GLY A 313 7.13 12.37 -5.07
C GLY A 313 8.17 13.03 -4.15
N ARG A 314 7.73 13.79 -3.14
CA ARG A 314 8.64 14.38 -2.14
C ARG A 314 9.29 13.30 -1.28
N LEU A 315 8.53 12.30 -0.85
CA LEU A 315 9.03 11.18 -0.06
C LEU A 315 10.00 10.29 -0.86
N MET A 316 9.66 9.96 -2.11
CA MET A 316 10.53 9.17 -2.98
C MET A 316 11.85 9.90 -3.29
N ARG A 317 11.79 11.22 -3.53
CA ARG A 317 13.02 12.03 -3.69
C ARG A 317 13.86 12.06 -2.42
N ALA A 318 13.22 12.27 -1.26
CA ALA A 318 13.90 12.24 0.02
C ALA A 318 14.57 10.88 0.24
N SER A 319 13.86 9.78 -0.04
CA SER A 319 14.41 8.43 0.02
C SER A 319 15.68 8.29 -0.81
N LYS A 320 15.62 8.56 -2.12
CA LYS A 320 16.78 8.44 -3.02
C LYS A 320 17.99 9.23 -2.50
N THR A 321 17.76 10.47 -2.06
CA THR A 321 18.83 11.33 -1.53
C THR A 321 19.42 10.81 -0.23
N LEU A 322 18.58 10.40 0.73
CA LEU A 322 19.00 9.91 2.04
C LEU A 322 19.69 8.55 1.94
N THR A 323 19.17 7.65 1.10
CA THR A 323 19.74 6.34 0.84
C THR A 323 21.10 6.46 0.15
N ALA A 324 21.23 7.29 -0.90
CA ALA A 324 22.49 7.53 -1.57
C ALA A 324 23.52 8.22 -0.65
N ALA A 325 23.13 9.29 0.04
CA ALA A 325 24.01 10.01 0.95
C ALA A 325 24.45 9.15 2.15
N GLY A 326 23.52 8.37 2.72
CA GLY A 326 23.80 7.43 3.79
C GLY A 326 24.76 6.31 3.36
N ALA A 327 24.58 5.75 2.16
CA ALA A 327 25.47 4.73 1.62
C ALA A 327 26.88 5.29 1.34
N LEU A 328 26.98 6.46 0.73
CA LEU A 328 28.26 7.15 0.50
C LEU A 328 28.95 7.50 1.83
N GLY A 329 28.21 8.03 2.81
CA GLY A 329 28.72 8.30 4.14
C GLY A 329 29.24 7.04 4.84
N ALA A 330 28.50 5.93 4.74
CA ALA A 330 28.90 4.65 5.30
C ALA A 330 30.21 4.13 4.69
N LEU A 331 30.40 4.30 3.38
CA LEU A 331 31.63 3.94 2.66
C LEU A 331 32.82 4.83 3.02
N LEU A 332 32.63 6.14 2.98
CA LEU A 332 33.72 7.11 3.04
C LEU A 332 34.20 7.40 4.47
N VAL A 333 33.25 7.55 5.41
CA VAL A 333 33.54 7.97 6.79
C VAL A 333 33.08 6.97 7.85
N GLY A 334 32.18 6.06 7.51
CA GLY A 334 31.59 5.09 8.46
C GLY A 334 32.59 4.09 9.07
N ARG A 335 33.77 3.90 8.47
CA ARG A 335 34.86 3.10 9.06
C ARG A 335 35.75 3.90 10.02
N ARG A 336 35.81 5.23 9.88
CA ARG A 336 36.77 6.08 10.59
C ARG A 336 36.15 6.89 11.72
N SER A 337 34.86 7.22 11.62
CA SER A 337 34.17 8.08 12.58
C SER A 337 32.92 7.40 13.12
N ARG A 338 32.78 7.37 14.45
CA ARG A 338 31.57 6.89 15.13
C ARG A 338 30.36 7.74 14.78
N VAL A 339 30.55 9.06 14.73
CA VAL A 339 29.52 10.02 14.34
C VAL A 339 29.17 9.84 12.87
N GLY A 340 30.17 9.69 11.99
CA GLY A 340 29.95 9.42 10.58
C GLY A 340 29.13 8.14 10.34
N ALA A 341 29.45 7.06 11.04
CA ALA A 341 28.68 5.81 10.99
C ALA A 341 27.24 5.99 11.50
N ALA A 342 27.04 6.73 12.60
CA ALA A 342 25.72 6.98 13.17
C ALA A 342 24.84 7.84 12.24
N LEU A 343 25.36 8.96 11.72
CA LEU A 343 24.64 9.83 10.79
C LEU A 343 24.30 9.10 9.49
N SER A 344 25.24 8.32 8.95
CA SER A 344 24.99 7.49 7.77
C SER A 344 23.89 6.45 8.03
N GLY A 345 23.92 5.81 9.20
CA GLY A 345 22.90 4.84 9.59
C GLY A 345 21.51 5.46 9.79
N LEU A 346 21.43 6.64 10.39
CA LEU A 346 20.18 7.40 10.52
C LEU A 346 19.63 7.83 9.16
N ALA A 347 20.49 8.28 8.24
CA ALA A 347 20.09 8.62 6.88
C ALA A 347 19.50 7.41 6.15
N LEU A 348 20.11 6.21 6.26
CA LEU A 348 19.59 4.99 5.64
C LEU A 348 18.26 4.53 6.25
N LEU A 349 18.10 4.64 7.57
CA LEU A 349 16.83 4.36 8.25
C LEU A 349 15.73 5.31 7.76
N ALA A 350 16.02 6.61 7.71
CA ALA A 350 15.08 7.62 7.22
C ALA A 350 14.77 7.43 5.73
N GLY A 351 15.76 7.09 4.90
CA GLY A 351 15.59 6.78 3.48
C GLY A 351 14.62 5.62 3.28
N SER A 352 14.85 4.49 3.96
CA SER A 352 13.92 3.35 3.88
C SER A 352 12.52 3.68 4.43
N ALA A 353 12.39 4.51 5.46
CA ALA A 353 11.08 4.96 5.92
C ALA A 353 10.38 5.78 4.82
N CYS A 354 11.08 6.75 4.23
CA CYS A 354 10.57 7.53 3.10
C CYS A 354 10.15 6.64 1.90
N THR A 355 10.88 5.56 1.60
CA THR A 355 10.46 4.58 0.57
C THR A 355 9.12 3.95 0.92
N ARG A 356 8.95 3.43 2.15
CA ARG A 356 7.69 2.75 2.54
C ARG A 356 6.50 3.71 2.56
N PHE A 357 6.68 4.92 3.10
CA PHE A 357 5.63 5.94 3.12
C PHE A 357 5.34 6.47 1.72
N GLY A 358 6.37 6.72 0.89
CA GLY A 358 6.19 7.22 -0.47
C GLY A 358 5.43 6.25 -1.36
N VAL A 359 5.80 4.96 -1.31
CA VAL A 359 5.07 3.91 -2.04
C VAL A 359 3.65 3.75 -1.51
N PHE A 360 3.43 3.82 -0.20
CA PHE A 360 2.10 3.75 0.39
C PHE A 360 1.21 4.90 -0.10
N GLU A 361 1.67 6.16 0.01
CA GLU A 361 0.92 7.35 -0.43
C GLU A 361 0.67 7.35 -1.95
N ALA A 362 1.54 6.72 -2.75
CA ALA A 362 1.33 6.60 -4.18
C ALA A 362 0.11 5.74 -4.54
N GLY A 363 -0.32 4.83 -3.67
CA GLY A 363 -1.51 4.02 -3.89
C GLY A 363 -2.78 4.86 -3.98
N PRO A 364 -3.21 5.51 -2.90
CA PRO A 364 -4.38 6.40 -2.90
C PRO A 364 -4.30 7.47 -4.00
N ALA A 365 -3.12 8.10 -4.18
CA ALA A 365 -2.93 9.10 -5.23
C ALA A 365 -3.21 8.55 -6.65
N SER A 366 -2.86 7.30 -6.93
CA SER A 366 -3.17 6.64 -8.20
C SER A 366 -4.65 6.23 -8.37
N VAL A 367 -5.39 6.14 -7.26
CA VAL A 367 -6.82 5.79 -7.28
C VAL A 367 -7.70 7.01 -7.57
N HIS A 368 -7.31 8.18 -7.05
CA HIS A 368 -8.10 9.40 -7.16
C HIS A 368 -8.22 9.92 -8.61
N ASP A 369 -7.22 9.67 -9.45
CA ASP A 369 -7.26 10.03 -10.86
C ASP A 369 -7.58 8.79 -11.74
N PRO A 370 -8.75 8.73 -12.40
CA PRO A 370 -9.14 7.58 -13.20
C PRO A 370 -8.23 7.34 -14.41
N LYS A 371 -7.40 8.30 -14.84
CA LYS A 371 -6.47 8.12 -15.97
C LYS A 371 -5.56 6.91 -15.76
N TYR A 372 -5.10 6.68 -14.53
CA TYR A 372 -4.21 5.57 -14.18
C TYR A 372 -4.90 4.19 -14.29
N THR A 373 -6.24 4.16 -14.26
CA THR A 373 -7.01 2.94 -14.50
C THR A 373 -7.43 2.80 -15.97
N ILE A 374 -7.96 3.88 -16.58
CA ILE A 374 -8.60 3.83 -17.90
C ILE A 374 -7.58 3.71 -19.03
N VAL A 375 -6.53 4.55 -19.03
CA VAL A 375 -5.61 4.65 -20.17
C VAL A 375 -4.88 3.32 -20.41
N PRO A 376 -4.26 2.68 -19.39
CA PRO A 376 -3.60 1.39 -19.59
C PRO A 376 -4.56 0.27 -20.04
N GLN A 377 -5.82 0.30 -19.58
CA GLN A 377 -6.84 -0.66 -20.01
C GLN A 377 -7.21 -0.49 -21.49
N ARG A 378 -7.41 0.76 -21.94
CA ARG A 378 -7.70 1.08 -23.35
C ARG A 378 -6.53 0.70 -24.26
N GLU A 379 -5.29 0.98 -23.86
CA GLU A 379 -4.11 0.60 -24.62
C GLU A 379 -3.97 -0.93 -24.77
N ARG A 380 -4.28 -1.70 -23.71
CA ARG A 380 -4.29 -3.17 -23.79
C ARG A 380 -5.38 -3.68 -24.74
N LEU A 381 -6.58 -3.09 -24.68
CA LEU A 381 -7.69 -3.43 -25.57
C LEU A 381 -7.36 -3.13 -27.03
N ASN A 382 -6.81 -1.95 -27.31
CA ASN A 382 -6.42 -1.53 -28.67
C ASN A 382 -5.31 -2.43 -29.22
N ARG A 383 -4.32 -2.82 -28.41
CA ARG A 383 -3.29 -3.78 -28.82
C ARG A 383 -3.86 -5.17 -29.15
N ARG A 384 -4.83 -5.66 -28.36
CA ARG A 384 -5.51 -6.93 -28.66
C ARG A 384 -6.29 -6.85 -29.97
N ARG A 385 -7.08 -5.80 -30.16
CA ARG A 385 -7.83 -5.56 -31.41
C ARG A 385 -6.91 -5.49 -32.63
N ALA A 386 -5.77 -4.81 -32.51
CA ALA A 386 -4.78 -4.74 -33.58
C ALA A 386 -4.16 -6.12 -33.90
N ALA A 387 -3.88 -6.92 -32.87
CA ALA A 387 -3.36 -8.29 -33.04
C ALA A 387 -4.40 -9.23 -33.67
N GLU A 388 -5.67 -9.16 -33.25
CA GLU A 388 -6.79 -9.92 -33.82
C GLU A 388 -7.00 -9.56 -35.30
N ALA A 389 -6.97 -8.27 -35.62
CA ALA A 389 -7.05 -7.78 -37.00
C ALA A 389 -5.87 -8.28 -37.85
N ALA A 390 -4.65 -8.29 -37.30
CA ALA A 390 -3.46 -8.82 -37.98
C ALA A 390 -3.50 -10.35 -38.16
N ALA A 391 -4.17 -11.09 -37.27
CA ALA A 391 -4.32 -12.53 -37.34
C ALA A 391 -5.46 -13.00 -38.27
N GLY A 392 -6.20 -12.09 -38.91
CA GLY A 392 -7.32 -12.42 -39.79
C GLY A 392 -8.51 -13.06 -39.07
N GLN A 393 -8.53 -13.04 -37.74
CA GLN A 393 -9.65 -13.53 -36.93
C GLN A 393 -10.70 -12.42 -36.85
N ARG A 394 -11.86 -12.64 -37.49
CA ARG A 394 -13.02 -11.75 -37.27
C ARG A 394 -13.37 -11.74 -35.78
N PRO A 395 -13.74 -10.59 -35.22
CA PRO A 395 -14.09 -10.49 -33.81
C PRO A 395 -15.27 -11.43 -33.51
N THR A 396 -15.05 -12.41 -32.63
CA THR A 396 -16.11 -13.28 -32.10
C THR A 396 -16.95 -12.45 -31.12
N GLY A 397 -17.90 -11.66 -31.64
CA GLY A 397 -18.66 -10.73 -30.81
C GLY A 397 -19.99 -10.22 -31.39
N GLU A 398 -20.30 -10.46 -32.66
CA GLU A 398 -21.65 -10.23 -33.16
C GLU A 398 -22.46 -11.52 -33.01
N ALA A 399 -23.32 -11.55 -31.99
CA ALA A 399 -24.40 -12.51 -31.92
C ALA A 399 -25.27 -12.32 -33.18
N SER A 400 -25.27 -13.31 -34.06
CA SER A 400 -26.22 -13.36 -35.18
C SER A 400 -27.64 -13.22 -34.63
N PRO A 401 -28.51 -12.37 -35.22
CA PRO A 401 -29.91 -12.35 -34.84
C PRO A 401 -30.52 -13.74 -35.11
N PRO A 402 -31.44 -14.22 -34.26
CA PRO A 402 -32.11 -15.50 -34.49
C PRO A 402 -32.84 -15.41 -35.83
N ALA A 403 -32.64 -16.43 -36.68
CA ALA A 403 -33.38 -16.57 -37.91
C ALA A 403 -34.88 -16.69 -37.57
N GLU A 404 -35.69 -15.84 -38.17
CA GLU A 404 -37.14 -16.01 -38.18
C GLU A 404 -37.45 -17.32 -38.92
N GLU A 405 -37.93 -18.33 -38.18
CA GLU A 405 -38.59 -19.50 -38.76
C GLU A 405 -40.00 -19.07 -39.20
N THR A 406 -40.22 -19.12 -40.53
CA THR A 406 -41.52 -19.07 -41.20
C THR A 406 -42.29 -20.36 -41.07
#